data_AF-A0A964EH66-F1
#
_entry.id   AF-A0A964EH66-F1
#
_cell.length_a   1.000
_cell.length_b   1.000
_cell.length_c   1.000
_cell.angle_alpha   90.00
_cell.angle_beta   90.00
_cell.angle_gamma   90.00
#
_symmetry.space_group_name_H-M   'P 1'
#
loop_
_entity.id
_entity.type
_entity.pdbx_description
1 polymer ?
#
loop_
_entity_poly.entity_id
_entity_poly.type
_entity_poly.pdbx_seq_one_letter_code
_entity_poly.pdbx_strand_id
1 'polypeptide(L)'
;MEKCVKLTGLEDHAITLATVNLLTKNYRRHADVDADWGGFAGKAALQNLLAQDSAVGIRYYYGIDVDGVCRLVLVGVDENRNDLLDATAPLLALRDPHNRYGQVSAAEADHTVSLAAAAQLTRRYRRSAGERAVIGGYFGKAALEKLLAQPECIGVRYYFGREDDGKPVIVLLGVDSAGRDLLDGVLLDLSMLCPPFCADINLLNSAERLPFPEEAEIAYSGKLAA
;
A
#
# COMPACT_ATOMS: atom_id res chain seq x y z
N MET A 1 -15.93 -22.82 11.41
CA MET A 1 -14.67 -22.25 10.91
C MET A 1 -14.86 -21.99 9.42
N GLU A 2 -15.23 -20.77 9.04
CA GLU A 2 -15.15 -20.37 7.63
C GLU A 2 -13.69 -20.54 7.19
N LYS A 3 -13.48 -21.26 6.10
CA LYS A 3 -12.14 -21.37 5.50
C LYS A 3 -11.68 -19.95 5.16
N CYS A 4 -10.59 -19.52 5.78
CA CYS A 4 -9.81 -18.37 5.37
C CYS A 4 -9.65 -18.41 3.83
N VAL A 5 -10.22 -17.44 3.11
CA VAL A 5 -10.08 -17.35 1.66
C VAL A 5 -8.60 -17.10 1.38
N LYS A 6 -7.93 -18.06 0.75
CA LYS A 6 -6.54 -17.93 0.34
C LYS A 6 -6.39 -16.90 -0.78
N LEU A 7 -5.27 -16.19 -0.77
CA LEU A 7 -4.87 -15.34 -1.89
C LEU A 7 -4.20 -16.23 -2.93
N THR A 8 -4.57 -16.01 -4.19
CA THR A 8 -4.03 -16.78 -5.32
C THR A 8 -2.92 -16.03 -6.04
N GLY A 9 -2.90 -14.70 -5.90
CA GLY A 9 -2.06 -13.81 -6.69
C GLY A 9 -2.55 -13.60 -8.12
N LEU A 10 -3.65 -14.24 -8.52
CA LEU A 10 -4.28 -14.15 -9.83
C LEU A 10 -5.47 -13.19 -9.87
N GLU A 11 -5.71 -12.46 -8.78
CA GLU A 11 -6.76 -11.44 -8.71
C GLU A 11 -6.47 -10.35 -9.76
N ASP A 12 -7.39 -10.12 -10.72
CA ASP A 12 -7.13 -9.31 -11.94
C ASP A 12 -7.06 -7.80 -11.64
N HIS A 13 -7.88 -7.30 -10.72
CA HIS A 13 -7.95 -5.88 -10.31
C HIS A 13 -8.12 -4.86 -11.46
N ALA A 14 -8.29 -5.30 -12.71
CA ALA A 14 -8.30 -4.44 -13.88
C ALA A 14 -9.58 -3.62 -13.95
N ILE A 15 -9.44 -2.33 -14.25
CA ILE A 15 -10.54 -1.40 -14.47
C ILE A 15 -10.37 -0.60 -15.76
N THR A 16 -11.44 0.10 -16.15
CA THR A 16 -11.44 0.95 -17.34
C THR A 16 -10.99 2.37 -17.03
N LEU A 17 -10.52 3.11 -18.04
CA LEU A 17 -10.22 4.54 -17.90
C LEU A 17 -11.46 5.35 -17.48
N ALA A 18 -12.66 4.96 -17.90
CA ALA A 18 -13.89 5.59 -17.45
C ALA A 18 -14.10 5.43 -15.93
N THR A 19 -13.80 4.25 -15.40
CA THR A 19 -13.83 3.97 -13.96
C THR A 19 -12.77 4.78 -13.22
N VAL A 20 -11.53 4.82 -13.71
CA VAL A 20 -10.46 5.68 -13.13
C VAL A 20 -10.91 7.14 -13.03
N ASN A 21 -11.48 7.66 -14.11
CA ASN A 21 -11.95 9.04 -14.17
C ASN A 21 -13.08 9.31 -13.19
N LEU A 22 -14.01 8.36 -13.02
CA LEU A 22 -15.10 8.48 -12.06
C LEU A 22 -14.57 8.54 -10.62
N LEU A 23 -13.74 7.57 -10.23
CA LEU A 23 -13.26 7.42 -8.85
C LEU A 23 -12.38 8.59 -8.42
N THR A 24 -11.44 9.00 -9.28
CA THR A 24 -10.55 10.13 -8.99
C THR A 24 -11.30 11.47 -8.98
N LYS A 25 -12.32 11.63 -9.83
CA LYS A 25 -13.20 12.81 -9.81
C LYS A 25 -14.04 12.87 -8.54
N ASN A 26 -14.60 11.74 -8.12
CA ASN A 26 -15.34 11.65 -6.87
C ASN A 26 -14.44 12.01 -5.69
N TYR A 27 -13.21 11.50 -5.63
CA TYR A 27 -12.26 11.90 -4.59
C TYR A 27 -12.01 13.41 -4.58
N ARG A 28 -11.63 14.00 -5.73
CA ARG A 28 -11.31 15.44 -5.84
C ARG A 28 -12.47 16.37 -5.48
N ARG A 29 -13.72 15.94 -5.66
CA ARG A 29 -14.91 16.71 -5.27
C ARG A 29 -15.12 16.81 -3.76
N HIS A 30 -14.53 15.89 -3.01
CA HIS A 30 -14.72 15.74 -1.57
C HIS A 30 -13.42 15.92 -0.77
N ALA A 31 -12.29 16.03 -1.46
CA ALA A 31 -10.99 16.26 -0.85
C ALA A 31 -10.81 17.75 -0.51
N ASP A 32 -10.05 18.01 0.56
CA ASP A 32 -9.60 19.37 0.90
C ASP A 32 -8.73 19.95 -0.23
N VAL A 33 -8.69 21.29 -0.32
CA VAL A 33 -7.96 21.99 -1.39
C VAL A 33 -6.45 21.69 -1.40
N ASP A 34 -5.91 21.33 -0.23
CA ASP A 34 -4.51 20.99 -0.02
C ASP A 34 -4.26 19.47 0.10
N ALA A 35 -5.28 18.65 -0.14
CA ALA A 35 -5.15 17.20 -0.02
C ALA A 35 -4.27 16.63 -1.13
N ASP A 36 -3.39 15.71 -0.79
CA ASP A 36 -2.62 14.94 -1.76
C ASP A 36 -3.55 14.08 -2.63
N TRP A 37 -3.19 13.95 -3.90
CA TRP A 37 -3.99 13.22 -4.88
C TRP A 37 -3.42 11.84 -5.21
N GLY A 38 -2.18 11.56 -4.82
CA GLY A 38 -1.51 10.34 -5.20
C GLY A 38 -0.03 10.33 -4.87
N GLY A 39 0.71 9.44 -5.52
CA GLY A 39 2.16 9.35 -5.41
C GLY A 39 2.72 8.36 -6.42
N PHE A 40 4.01 8.05 -6.29
CA PHE A 40 4.73 7.21 -7.23
C PHE A 40 5.52 6.12 -6.50
N ALA A 41 5.63 4.96 -7.13
CA ALA A 41 6.49 3.85 -6.73
C ALA A 41 7.33 3.38 -7.92
N GLY A 42 8.65 3.38 -7.77
CA GLY A 42 9.57 2.89 -8.78
C GLY A 42 9.37 1.40 -9.09
N LYS A 43 9.49 1.02 -10.37
CA LYS A 43 9.29 -0.36 -10.83
C LYS A 43 10.19 -1.37 -10.11
N ALA A 44 11.47 -1.05 -9.94
CA ALA A 44 12.42 -1.92 -9.24
C ALA A 44 12.01 -2.17 -7.79
N ALA A 45 11.53 -1.15 -7.07
CA ALA A 45 11.09 -1.29 -5.68
C ALA A 45 9.87 -2.20 -5.56
N LEU A 46 8.89 -2.06 -6.47
CA LEU A 46 7.72 -2.94 -6.53
C LEU A 46 8.10 -4.37 -6.92
N GLN A 47 9.02 -4.54 -7.88
CA GLN A 47 9.54 -5.86 -8.26
C GLN A 47 10.26 -6.53 -7.08
N ASN A 48 11.01 -5.78 -6.26
CA ASN A 48 11.65 -6.33 -5.07
C ASN A 48 10.61 -6.85 -4.05
N LEU A 49 9.50 -6.15 -3.85
CA LEU A 49 8.40 -6.63 -3.02
C LEU A 49 7.79 -7.93 -3.58
N LEU A 50 7.56 -8.00 -4.90
CA LEU A 50 6.94 -9.13 -5.59
C LEU A 50 7.89 -10.34 -5.72
N ALA A 51 9.20 -10.12 -5.68
CA ALA A 51 10.23 -11.16 -5.83
C ALA A 51 10.52 -11.92 -4.53
N GLN A 52 10.00 -11.47 -3.38
CA GLN A 52 10.11 -12.19 -2.11
C GLN A 52 9.55 -13.61 -2.24
N ASP A 53 10.21 -14.57 -1.59
CA ASP A 53 9.74 -15.95 -1.52
C ASP A 53 8.32 -15.98 -0.94
N SER A 54 7.44 -16.80 -1.52
CA SER A 54 6.01 -16.93 -1.18
C SER A 54 5.12 -15.72 -1.46
N ALA A 55 5.65 -14.59 -1.97
CA ALA A 55 4.83 -13.43 -2.28
C ALA A 55 3.84 -13.72 -3.43
N VAL A 56 2.55 -13.58 -3.13
CA VAL A 56 1.44 -13.66 -4.09
C VAL A 56 0.86 -12.29 -4.43
N GLY A 57 1.32 -11.21 -3.79
CA GLY A 57 0.92 -9.85 -4.12
C GLY A 57 1.48 -8.82 -3.14
N ILE A 58 0.93 -7.61 -3.21
CA ILE A 58 1.29 -6.50 -2.31
C ILE A 58 0.05 -6.04 -1.56
N ARG A 59 0.19 -5.84 -0.25
CA ARG A 59 -0.76 -5.08 0.56
C ARG A 59 -0.26 -3.67 0.74
N TYR A 60 -1.17 -2.71 0.62
CA TYR A 60 -0.94 -1.35 1.06
C TYR A 60 -1.69 -1.09 2.36
N TYR A 61 -1.10 -0.27 3.22
CA TYR A 61 -1.74 0.33 4.37
C TYR A 61 -1.73 1.85 4.24
N TYR A 62 -2.83 2.49 4.63
CA TYR A 62 -2.81 3.93 4.85
C TYR A 62 -1.98 4.23 6.10
N GLY A 63 -1.10 5.21 5.98
CA GLY A 63 -0.31 5.77 7.05
C GLY A 63 -0.44 7.28 7.09
N ILE A 64 -0.14 7.89 8.24
CA ILE A 64 -0.03 9.34 8.39
C ILE A 64 1.34 9.65 8.96
N ASP A 65 2.04 10.60 8.34
CA ASP A 65 3.34 11.04 8.81
C ASP A 65 3.26 12.08 9.95
N VAL A 66 4.38 12.72 10.28
CA VAL A 66 4.43 13.73 11.36
C VAL A 66 3.76 15.03 10.99
N ASP A 67 3.63 15.31 9.69
CA ASP A 67 3.06 16.53 9.14
C ASP A 67 1.56 16.38 8.85
N GLY A 68 0.99 15.20 9.15
CA GLY A 68 -0.42 14.90 8.89
C GLY A 68 -0.70 14.41 7.47
N VAL A 69 0.33 14.20 6.67
CA VAL A 69 0.18 13.80 5.27
C VAL A 69 -0.03 12.30 5.17
N CYS A 70 -1.01 11.90 4.34
CA CYS A 70 -1.32 10.50 4.10
C CYS A 70 -0.26 9.85 3.19
N ARG A 71 0.26 8.70 3.62
CA ARG A 71 1.23 7.89 2.88
C ARG A 71 0.71 6.47 2.71
N LEU A 72 1.16 5.79 1.65
CA LEU A 72 0.94 4.35 1.51
C LEU A 72 2.16 3.58 1.99
N VAL A 73 1.95 2.64 2.90
CA VAL A 73 2.96 1.65 3.30
C VAL A 73 2.70 0.36 2.53
N LEU A 74 3.67 -0.11 1.74
CA LEU A 74 3.57 -1.33 0.94
C LEU A 74 4.37 -2.47 1.55
N VAL A 75 3.79 -3.67 1.54
CA VAL A 75 4.39 -4.91 2.03
C VAL A 75 4.00 -6.09 1.13
N GLY A 76 4.90 -7.07 1.00
CA GLY A 76 4.59 -8.34 0.33
C GLY A 76 3.60 -9.19 1.14
N VAL A 77 2.84 -10.06 0.49
CA VAL A 77 1.83 -10.91 1.15
C VAL A 77 1.94 -12.35 0.67
N ASP A 78 1.79 -13.31 1.58
CA ASP A 78 1.72 -14.74 1.25
C ASP A 78 0.31 -15.23 0.87
N GLU A 79 0.20 -16.48 0.41
CA GLU A 79 -1.10 -17.11 0.06
C GLU A 79 -2.10 -17.21 1.23
N ASN A 80 -1.60 -17.10 2.47
CA ASN A 80 -2.40 -17.17 3.70
C ASN A 80 -2.84 -15.78 4.20
N ARG A 81 -2.54 -14.71 3.45
CA ARG A 81 -2.81 -13.29 3.75
C ARG A 81 -1.86 -12.66 4.76
N ASN A 82 -0.80 -13.35 5.18
CA ASN A 82 0.19 -12.80 6.09
C ASN A 82 1.06 -11.79 5.37
N ASP A 83 1.34 -10.68 6.04
CA ASP A 83 2.33 -9.72 5.56
C ASP A 83 3.73 -10.29 5.78
N LEU A 84 4.57 -10.20 4.75
CA LEU A 84 5.97 -10.62 4.81
C LEU A 84 6.78 -9.52 5.53
N LEU A 85 7.03 -9.73 6.83
CA LEU A 85 7.60 -8.74 7.75
C LEU A 85 8.91 -9.18 8.41
N ASP A 86 9.64 -10.12 7.81
CA ASP A 86 10.94 -10.52 8.36
C ASP A 86 11.98 -9.38 8.27
N ALA A 87 13.12 -9.56 8.96
CA ALA A 87 14.13 -8.51 9.08
C ALA A 87 14.77 -8.08 7.75
N THR A 88 14.63 -8.90 6.70
CA THR A 88 15.16 -8.64 5.35
C THR A 88 14.08 -8.22 4.36
N ALA A 89 12.81 -8.36 4.74
CA ALA A 89 11.67 -8.06 3.89
C ALA A 89 11.65 -6.56 3.55
N PRO A 90 11.69 -6.19 2.25
CA PRO A 90 11.51 -4.80 1.86
C PRO A 90 10.15 -4.29 2.30
N LEU A 91 10.14 -3.07 2.85
CA LEU A 91 8.95 -2.30 3.18
C LEU A 91 9.10 -0.94 2.53
N LEU A 92 8.04 -0.48 1.87
CA LEU A 92 8.06 0.82 1.19
C LEU A 92 7.09 1.79 1.85
N ALA A 93 7.50 3.03 2.11
CA ALA A 93 6.60 4.13 2.41
C ALA A 93 6.60 5.08 1.22
N LEU A 94 5.53 5.04 0.44
CA LEU A 94 5.40 5.91 -0.71
C LEU A 94 5.16 7.35 -0.25
N ARG A 95 5.95 8.25 -0.81
CA ARG A 95 5.81 9.69 -0.67
C ARG A 95 5.41 10.24 -2.02
N ASP A 96 4.61 11.29 -2.04
CA ASP A 96 4.44 12.05 -3.27
C ASP A 96 5.80 12.61 -3.71
N PRO A 97 6.34 12.22 -4.89
CA PRO A 97 7.52 12.87 -5.42
C PRO A 97 7.24 14.33 -5.79
N HIS A 98 5.99 14.79 -5.91
CA HIS A 98 5.76 16.20 -6.23
C HIS A 98 6.11 17.09 -5.03
N ASN A 99 7.19 17.87 -5.14
CA ASN A 99 7.16 19.18 -4.50
C ASN A 99 5.99 19.97 -5.11
N ARG A 100 5.45 20.98 -4.41
CA ARG A 100 4.35 21.85 -4.89
C ARG A 100 4.65 22.58 -6.23
N TYR A 101 5.78 22.30 -6.86
CA TYR A 101 6.31 22.87 -8.09
C TYR A 101 6.67 21.83 -9.18
N GLY A 102 6.26 20.56 -9.03
CA GLY A 102 6.26 19.57 -10.12
C GLY A 102 7.64 19.06 -10.56
N GLN A 103 8.66 19.09 -9.69
CA GLN A 103 9.97 18.51 -10.01
C GLN A 103 10.42 17.51 -8.95
N VAL A 104 10.27 16.21 -9.21
CA VAL A 104 11.20 15.18 -8.72
C VAL A 104 11.39 14.10 -9.79
N SER A 105 12.64 13.69 -9.96
CA SER A 105 13.07 12.53 -10.74
C SER A 105 12.59 11.25 -10.07
N ALA A 106 11.42 10.76 -10.52
CA ALA A 106 10.77 9.54 -10.04
C ALA A 106 11.65 8.27 -10.11
N ALA A 107 12.78 8.29 -10.82
CA ALA A 107 13.64 7.14 -11.01
C ALA A 107 14.52 6.75 -9.80
N GLU A 108 14.71 7.62 -8.80
CA GLU A 108 15.69 7.40 -7.72
C GLU A 108 15.16 7.64 -6.29
N ALA A 109 13.85 7.82 -6.10
CA ALA A 109 13.31 7.96 -4.76
C ALA A 109 13.40 6.61 -4.02
N ASP A 110 14.38 6.48 -3.11
CA ASP A 110 14.42 5.36 -2.19
C ASP A 110 13.16 5.39 -1.32
N HIS A 111 12.24 4.47 -1.61
CA HIS A 111 10.98 4.34 -0.93
C HIS A 111 11.09 3.49 0.34
N THR A 112 12.27 2.96 0.68
CA THR A 112 12.42 2.03 1.79
C THR A 112 12.10 2.68 3.13
N VAL A 113 11.47 1.90 4.01
CA VAL A 113 11.11 2.32 5.37
C VAL A 113 11.38 1.17 6.33
N SER A 114 11.84 1.48 7.54
CA SER A 114 11.98 0.46 8.57
C SER A 114 10.60 -0.02 9.05
N LEU A 115 10.52 -1.26 9.52
CA LEU A 115 9.30 -1.82 10.11
C LEU A 115 8.76 -0.96 11.26
N ALA A 116 9.65 -0.43 12.10
CA ALA A 116 9.28 0.45 13.20
C ALA A 116 8.64 1.76 12.70
N ALA A 117 9.24 2.40 11.70
CA ALA A 117 8.69 3.63 11.13
C ALA A 117 7.37 3.37 10.38
N ALA A 118 7.26 2.28 9.63
CA ALA A 118 6.03 1.84 8.97
C ALA A 118 4.89 1.58 9.98
N ALA A 119 5.18 0.91 11.09
CA ALA A 119 4.22 0.70 12.17
C ALA A 119 3.72 2.02 12.77
N GLN A 120 4.61 3.01 12.95
CA GLN A 120 4.21 4.33 13.43
C GLN A 120 3.32 5.09 12.44
N LEU A 121 3.60 5.01 11.14
CA LEU A 121 2.77 5.62 10.10
C LEU A 121 1.35 5.04 10.12
N THR A 122 1.24 3.71 10.04
CA THR A 122 -0.05 3.03 9.97
C THR A 122 -0.84 3.17 11.28
N ARG A 123 -0.17 3.16 12.44
CA ARG A 123 -0.80 3.41 13.74
C ARG A 123 -1.43 4.79 13.82
N ARG A 124 -0.74 5.83 13.35
CA ARG A 124 -1.29 7.19 13.33
C ARG A 124 -2.57 7.27 12.50
N TYR A 125 -2.58 6.66 11.32
CA TYR A 125 -3.78 6.56 10.49
C TYR A 125 -4.93 5.87 11.22
N ARG A 126 -4.69 4.69 11.80
CA ARG A 126 -5.75 3.94 12.52
C ARG A 126 -6.37 4.74 13.67
N ARG A 127 -5.56 5.52 14.39
CA ARG A 127 -6.03 6.37 15.49
C ARG A 127 -6.90 7.55 15.01
N SER A 128 -6.71 8.03 13.79
CA SER A 128 -7.44 9.18 13.26
C SER A 128 -8.63 8.81 12.37
N ALA A 129 -8.61 7.66 11.71
CA ALA A 129 -9.57 7.31 10.65
C ALA A 129 -10.97 6.89 11.17
N GLY A 130 -11.11 6.65 12.48
CA GLY A 130 -12.36 6.23 13.10
C GLY A 130 -12.63 4.72 13.00
N GLU A 131 -13.69 4.26 13.67
CA GLU A 131 -14.06 2.84 13.68
C GLU A 131 -14.48 2.36 12.29
N ARG A 132 -14.09 1.13 11.92
CA ARG A 132 -14.40 0.47 10.63
C ARG A 132 -13.86 1.17 9.39
N ALA A 133 -12.96 2.14 9.56
CA ALA A 133 -12.26 2.74 8.44
C ALA A 133 -11.50 1.68 7.64
N VAL A 134 -11.41 1.89 6.32
CA VAL A 134 -10.51 1.12 5.47
C VAL A 134 -9.08 1.49 5.86
N ILE A 135 -8.30 0.51 6.32
CA ILE A 135 -6.92 0.72 6.75
C ILE A 135 -5.91 0.33 5.66
N GLY A 136 -6.37 -0.31 4.59
CA GLY A 136 -5.51 -0.78 3.51
C GLY A 136 -6.27 -1.62 2.48
N GLY A 137 -5.51 -2.21 1.57
CA GLY A 137 -6.03 -3.11 0.54
C GLY A 137 -4.93 -3.97 -0.06
N TYR A 138 -5.31 -4.91 -0.92
CA TYR A 138 -4.39 -5.85 -1.56
C TYR A 138 -4.53 -5.84 -3.09
N PHE A 139 -3.40 -5.98 -3.77
CA PHE A 139 -3.28 -6.20 -5.20
C PHE A 139 -2.54 -7.50 -5.49
N GLY A 140 -3.12 -8.36 -6.34
CA GLY A 140 -2.53 -9.61 -6.80
C GLY A 140 -1.26 -9.41 -7.62
N LYS A 141 -0.29 -10.32 -7.44
CA LYS A 141 1.00 -10.30 -8.13
C LYS A 141 0.86 -10.31 -9.64
N ALA A 142 -0.01 -11.14 -10.20
CA ALA A 142 -0.20 -11.22 -11.65
C ALA A 142 -0.69 -9.89 -12.25
N ALA A 143 -1.62 -9.21 -11.57
CA ALA A 143 -2.12 -7.90 -12.00
C ALA A 143 -1.02 -6.83 -11.96
N LEU A 144 -0.24 -6.79 -10.86
CA LEU A 144 0.88 -5.86 -10.70
C LEU A 144 1.97 -6.13 -11.73
N GLU A 145 2.35 -7.38 -11.97
CA GLU A 145 3.32 -7.76 -13.00
C GLU A 145 2.85 -7.36 -14.38
N LYS A 146 1.57 -7.57 -14.71
CA LYS A 146 0.97 -7.15 -15.98
C LYS A 146 1.00 -5.62 -16.15
N LEU A 147 0.73 -4.87 -15.09
CA LEU A 147 0.84 -3.40 -15.10
C LEU A 147 2.29 -2.95 -15.29
N LEU A 148 3.24 -3.56 -14.59
CA LEU A 148 4.66 -3.22 -14.67
C LEU A 148 5.30 -3.66 -16.00
N ALA A 149 4.74 -4.68 -16.66
CA ALA A 149 5.20 -5.19 -17.95
C ALA A 149 4.76 -4.32 -19.15
N GLN A 150 3.93 -3.30 -18.94
CA GLN A 150 3.55 -2.36 -20.00
C GLN A 150 4.80 -1.75 -20.66
N PRO A 151 4.79 -1.56 -21.99
CA PRO A 151 5.87 -0.88 -22.70
C PRO A 151 6.18 0.48 -22.05
N GLU A 152 7.46 0.82 -21.97
CA GLU A 152 7.95 2.10 -21.43
C GLU A 152 7.66 2.36 -19.93
N CYS A 153 7.01 1.43 -19.23
CA CYS A 153 6.68 1.57 -17.82
C CYS A 153 7.93 1.52 -16.93
N ILE A 154 8.22 2.64 -16.27
CA ILE A 154 9.32 2.82 -15.31
C ILE A 154 8.88 2.72 -13.84
N GLY A 155 7.58 2.65 -13.60
CA GLY A 155 7.00 2.56 -12.26
C GLY A 155 5.49 2.81 -12.28
N VAL A 156 4.93 2.95 -11.10
CA VAL A 156 3.48 3.04 -10.90
C VAL A 156 3.15 4.37 -10.25
N ARG A 157 2.17 5.07 -10.79
CA ARG A 157 1.49 6.14 -10.08
C ARG A 157 0.25 5.57 -9.41
N TYR A 158 0.05 5.93 -8.16
CA TYR A 158 -1.22 5.69 -7.49
C TYR A 158 -2.00 7.00 -7.35
N TYR A 159 -3.32 6.92 -7.42
CA TYR A 159 -4.22 8.02 -7.13
C TYR A 159 -5.23 7.61 -6.06
N PHE A 160 -5.55 8.53 -5.16
CA PHE A 160 -6.69 8.35 -4.27
C PHE A 160 -7.99 8.48 -5.07
N GLY A 161 -8.87 7.49 -4.90
CA GLY A 161 -10.20 7.44 -5.47
C GLY A 161 -11.26 7.35 -4.39
N ARG A 162 -12.52 7.59 -4.78
CA ARG A 162 -13.67 7.45 -3.90
C ARG A 162 -14.83 6.83 -4.65
N GLU A 163 -15.37 5.75 -4.08
CA GLU A 163 -16.60 5.12 -4.55
C GLU A 163 -17.81 6.04 -4.33
N ASP A 164 -18.91 5.75 -5.02
CA ASP A 164 -20.15 6.54 -4.89
C ASP A 164 -20.74 6.48 -3.47
N ASP A 165 -20.54 5.37 -2.75
CA ASP A 165 -20.94 5.22 -1.34
C ASP A 165 -19.96 5.89 -0.35
N GLY A 166 -18.92 6.52 -0.88
CA GLY A 166 -17.95 7.30 -0.15
C GLY A 166 -16.73 6.53 0.36
N LYS A 167 -16.62 5.23 0.07
CA LYS A 167 -15.45 4.42 0.46
C LYS A 167 -14.20 4.89 -0.29
N PRO A 168 -13.04 4.97 0.39
CA PRO A 168 -11.78 5.27 -0.26
C PRO A 168 -11.30 4.06 -1.07
N VAL A 169 -10.74 4.32 -2.24
CA VAL A 169 -10.07 3.32 -3.09
C VAL A 169 -8.74 3.87 -3.60
N ILE A 170 -7.89 3.01 -4.16
CA ILE A 170 -6.62 3.39 -4.76
C ILE A 170 -6.60 2.89 -6.20
N VAL A 171 -6.37 3.81 -7.13
CA VAL A 171 -6.14 3.49 -8.53
C VAL A 171 -4.64 3.42 -8.80
N LEU A 172 -4.19 2.40 -9.54
CA LEU A 172 -2.81 2.26 -10.00
C LEU A 172 -2.73 2.32 -11.53
N LEU A 173 -1.71 2.98 -12.05
CA LEU A 173 -1.37 3.00 -13.47
C LEU A 173 0.14 3.08 -13.71
N GLY A 174 0.57 2.66 -14.90
CA GLY A 174 1.98 2.76 -15.29
C GLY A 174 2.39 4.19 -15.64
N VAL A 175 3.67 4.52 -15.46
CA VAL A 175 4.24 5.82 -15.82
C VAL A 175 5.44 5.61 -16.72
N ASP A 176 5.58 6.44 -17.75
CA ASP A 176 6.73 6.41 -18.66
C ASP A 176 7.93 7.25 -18.16
N SER A 177 9.06 7.19 -18.87
CA SER A 177 10.25 7.96 -18.53
C SER A 177 10.10 9.48 -18.65
N ALA A 178 9.05 9.95 -19.32
CA ALA A 178 8.70 11.38 -19.39
C ALA A 178 7.76 11.80 -18.25
N GLY A 179 7.40 10.88 -17.34
CA GLY A 179 6.50 11.13 -16.22
C GLY A 179 5.01 11.11 -16.61
N ARG A 180 4.67 10.69 -17.82
CA ARG A 180 3.30 10.63 -18.33
C ARG A 180 2.63 9.32 -17.89
N ASP A 181 1.34 9.44 -17.61
CA ASP A 181 0.51 8.30 -17.22
C ASP A 181 0.17 7.43 -18.45
N LEU A 182 0.35 6.12 -18.33
CA LEU A 182 0.03 5.13 -19.36
C LEU A 182 -1.47 4.78 -19.31
N LEU A 183 -2.32 5.65 -19.87
CA LEU A 183 -3.78 5.55 -19.76
C LEU A 183 -4.43 4.53 -20.70
N ASP A 184 -3.76 4.17 -21.80
CA ASP A 184 -4.28 3.26 -22.82
C ASP A 184 -3.99 1.77 -22.53
N GLY A 185 -3.36 1.49 -21.39
CA GLY A 185 -2.95 0.15 -21.01
C GLY A 185 -3.67 -0.39 -19.77
N VAL A 186 -2.90 -1.07 -18.91
CA VAL A 186 -3.43 -1.75 -17.73
C VAL A 186 -3.58 -0.74 -16.60
N LEU A 187 -4.81 -0.60 -16.13
CA LEU A 187 -5.22 0.24 -15.00
C LEU A 187 -5.80 -0.68 -13.94
N LEU A 188 -5.38 -0.52 -12.69
CA LEU A 188 -5.85 -1.35 -11.58
C LEU A 188 -6.59 -0.52 -10.54
N ASP A 189 -7.60 -1.12 -9.94
CA ASP A 189 -8.33 -0.65 -8.76
C ASP A 189 -9.06 -1.87 -8.15
N LEU A 190 -10.01 -1.69 -7.23
CA LEU A 190 -10.74 -2.77 -6.58
C LEU A 190 -9.81 -3.66 -5.78
N SER A 191 -8.89 -3.01 -5.07
CA SER A 191 -8.11 -3.66 -4.03
C SER A 191 -9.05 -4.44 -3.10
N MET A 192 -8.63 -5.62 -2.65
CA MET A 192 -9.38 -6.33 -1.61
C MET A 192 -9.21 -5.56 -0.30
N LEU A 193 -10.17 -4.70 0.00
CA LEU A 193 -10.10 -3.76 1.12
C LEU A 193 -9.99 -4.49 2.45
N CYS A 194 -9.22 -3.89 3.36
CA CYS A 194 -9.15 -4.27 4.75
C CYS A 194 -9.76 -3.16 5.60
N PRO A 195 -10.90 -3.41 6.28
CA PRO A 195 -11.71 -4.64 6.31
C PRO A 195 -12.52 -4.92 5.01
N PRO A 196 -12.96 -6.18 4.73
CA PRO A 196 -12.83 -7.38 5.57
C PRO A 196 -11.61 -8.28 5.25
N PHE A 197 -10.86 -8.02 4.18
CA PHE A 197 -9.75 -8.89 3.73
C PHE A 197 -8.40 -8.50 4.34
N CYS A 198 -8.38 -8.39 5.67
CA CYS A 198 -7.18 -8.03 6.42
C CYS A 198 -6.18 -9.19 6.53
N ALA A 199 -4.92 -8.85 6.78
CA ALA A 199 -3.95 -9.81 7.31
C ALA A 199 -4.31 -10.17 8.75
N ASP A 200 -3.72 -11.24 9.26
CA ASP A 200 -3.68 -11.49 10.69
C ASP A 200 -3.01 -10.31 11.43
N ILE A 201 -3.31 -10.18 12.72
CA ILE A 201 -2.84 -9.05 13.54
C ILE A 201 -1.31 -9.02 13.56
N ASN A 202 -0.71 -7.89 13.18
CA ASN A 202 0.72 -7.65 13.12
C ASN A 202 1.09 -6.19 13.43
N LEU A 203 2.37 -5.82 13.31
CA LEU A 203 2.86 -4.47 13.61
C LEU A 203 2.24 -3.37 12.72
N LEU A 204 1.83 -3.70 11.50
CA LEU A 204 1.25 -2.75 10.54
C LEU A 204 -0.26 -2.59 10.68
N ASN A 205 -0.98 -3.47 11.39
CA ASN A 205 -2.44 -3.42 11.49
C ASN A 205 -3.01 -3.60 12.92
N SER A 206 -2.16 -3.80 13.94
CA SER A 206 -2.59 -3.99 15.33
C SER A 206 -2.97 -2.70 16.06
N ALA A 207 -3.76 -2.86 17.12
CA ALA A 207 -4.43 -1.77 17.81
C ALA A 207 -3.66 -1.10 18.95
N GLU A 208 -2.46 -1.54 19.39
CA GLU A 208 -1.49 -0.72 20.19
C GLU A 208 -0.35 -1.44 20.92
N ARG A 209 -0.16 -2.77 20.86
CA ARG A 209 0.69 -3.42 21.87
C ARG A 209 1.44 -4.67 21.42
N LEU A 210 2.10 -4.62 20.28
CA LEU A 210 3.22 -5.56 20.06
C LEU A 210 4.49 -4.83 20.52
N PRO A 211 5.25 -5.38 21.49
CA PRO A 211 6.52 -4.76 21.89
C PRO A 211 7.40 -4.65 20.64
N PHE A 212 7.95 -3.46 20.41
CA PHE A 212 8.97 -3.32 19.38
C PHE A 212 10.17 -4.19 19.74
N PRO A 213 10.96 -4.69 18.78
CA PRO A 213 12.10 -5.57 19.08
C PRO A 213 13.10 -4.99 20.09
N GLU A 214 13.23 -3.66 20.20
CA GLU A 214 14.06 -3.01 21.24
C GLU A 214 13.43 -3.03 22.65
N GLU A 215 12.11 -3.21 22.77
CA GLU A 215 11.40 -3.29 24.05
C GLU A 215 11.18 -4.75 24.50
N ALA A 216 11.36 -5.72 23.61
CA ALA A 216 11.10 -7.13 23.85
C ALA A 216 12.22 -7.86 24.63
N GLU A 217 13.44 -7.31 24.70
CA GLU A 217 14.57 -7.95 25.40
C GLU A 217 14.48 -7.90 26.95
N ILE A 218 13.56 -7.12 27.52
CA ILE A 218 13.41 -7.00 28.98
C ILE A 218 12.20 -7.81 29.53
N ALA A 219 11.27 -8.26 28.68
CA ALA A 219 10.02 -8.86 29.16
C ALA A 219 9.99 -10.41 29.15
N TYR A 220 11.04 -11.09 28.69
CA TYR A 220 11.07 -12.56 28.62
C TYR A 220 12.27 -13.21 29.35
N SER A 221 12.58 -12.72 30.56
CA SER A 221 13.42 -13.45 31.52
C SER A 221 12.80 -13.39 32.91
N GLY A 222 11.69 -14.12 33.12
CA GLY A 222 11.12 -14.13 34.46
C GLY A 222 9.83 -14.90 34.64
N LYS A 223 9.75 -16.13 34.14
CA LYS A 223 9.11 -17.28 34.81
C LYS A 223 9.13 -18.51 33.92
N LEU A 224 9.94 -19.49 34.32
CA LEU A 224 9.56 -20.90 34.32
C LEU A 224 10.49 -21.66 35.28
N ALA A 225 9.86 -22.19 36.33
CA ALA A 225 10.20 -23.33 37.19
C ALA A 225 11.58 -23.38 37.90
N ALA A 226 11.57 -23.19 39.22
CA ALA A 226 11.31 -24.25 40.19
C ALA A 226 10.64 -23.67 41.44
#